data_AF-A0A0A9F0W9-F1
#
_entry.id   AF-A0A0A9F0W9-F1
#
_cell.length_a   1.000
_cell.length_b   1.000
_cell.length_c   1.000
_cell.angle_alpha   90.00
_cell.angle_beta   90.00
_cell.angle_gamma   90.00
#
_symmetry.space_group_name_H-M   'P 1'
#
loop_
_entity.id
_entity.type
_entity.pdbx_description
1 polymer ?
#
loop_
_entity_poly.entity_id
_entity_poly.type
_entity_poly.pdbx_seq_one_letter_code
_entity_poly.pdbx_strand_id
1 'polypeptide(L)'
;MVPMLVGWSWSLYVWDFKQSKLFVLDPVAMQHGEERLRDIHSNVLIRLHAALTRCKEFYFLSLHTPMLDWPTEFVVVEGAHGYCSNSGLYTMFYARNFDGTTLTRLLTPESCRNLLYQLLTTSGNMGLPPEPIAKALSGTN
;
A
#
# COMPACT_ATOMS: atom_id res chain seq x y z
N MET A 1 7.55 3.06 -0.76
CA MET A 1 6.39 2.15 -0.88
C MET A 1 5.71 2.40 -2.21
N VAL A 2 5.12 1.38 -2.83
CA VAL A 2 4.44 1.47 -4.12
C VAL A 2 3.09 0.75 -4.02
N PRO A 3 1.96 1.47 -4.05
CA PRO A 3 0.65 0.86 -4.27
C PRO A 3 0.50 0.48 -5.75
N MET A 4 -0.02 -0.71 -6.04
CA MET A 4 -0.19 -1.19 -7.42
C MET A 4 -1.45 -2.02 -7.56
N LEU A 5 -2.16 -1.84 -8.68
CA LEU A 5 -3.31 -2.66 -9.07
C LEU A 5 -2.82 -3.96 -9.75
N VAL A 6 -3.12 -5.11 -9.15
CA VAL A 6 -2.78 -6.45 -9.66
C VAL A 6 -4.04 -7.30 -9.65
N GLY A 7 -4.43 -7.85 -10.81
CA GLY A 7 -5.61 -8.74 -10.88
C GLY A 7 -6.91 -8.10 -10.36
N TRP A 8 -7.09 -6.80 -10.59
CA TRP A 8 -8.23 -5.99 -10.14
C TRP A 8 -8.26 -5.62 -8.65
N SER A 9 -7.28 -6.04 -7.85
CA SER A 9 -7.12 -5.59 -6.46
C SER A 9 -5.86 -4.75 -6.29
N TRP A 10 -5.94 -3.74 -5.43
CA TRP A 10 -4.76 -2.97 -5.03
C TRP A 10 -3.96 -3.72 -3.97
N SER A 11 -2.64 -3.70 -4.12
CA SER A 11 -1.66 -4.28 -3.20
C SER A 11 -0.56 -3.25 -2.89
N LEU A 12 0.13 -3.44 -1.78
CA LEU A 12 1.23 -2.58 -1.35
C LEU A 12 2.57 -3.33 -1.41
N TYR A 13 3.54 -2.72 -2.08
CA TYR A 13 4.92 -3.18 -2.13
C TYR A 13 5.80 -2.21 -1.35
N VAL A 14 6.61 -2.72 -0.42
CA VAL A 14 7.46 -1.91 0.46
C VAL A 14 8.90 -2.32 0.30
N TRP A 15 9.78 -1.34 0.13
CA TRP A 15 11.23 -1.49 0.21
C TRP A 15 11.68 -0.85 1.52
N ASP A 16 12.12 -1.66 2.47
CA ASP A 16 12.83 -1.18 3.65
C ASP A 16 14.32 -1.13 3.34
N PHE A 17 14.79 0.08 3.00
CA PHE A 17 16.20 0.30 2.68
C PHE A 17 17.13 0.21 3.88
N LYS A 18 16.61 0.35 5.10
CA LYS A 18 17.41 0.22 6.33
C LYS A 18 17.68 -1.25 6.64
N GLN A 19 16.69 -2.10 6.44
CA GLN A 19 16.80 -3.55 6.68
C GLN A 19 17.18 -4.35 5.42
N SER A 20 17.27 -3.72 4.25
CA SER A 20 17.50 -4.39 2.96
C SER A 20 16.49 -5.50 2.69
N LYS A 21 15.19 -5.18 2.85
CA LYS A 21 14.10 -6.16 2.82
C LYS A 21 12.89 -5.66 2.04
N LEU A 22 12.16 -6.60 1.45
CA LEU A 22 10.95 -6.36 0.67
C LEU A 22 9.73 -6.88 1.44
N PHE A 23 8.62 -6.16 1.36
CA PHE A 23 7.35 -6.62 1.90
C PHE A 23 6.23 -6.48 0.87
N VAL A 24 5.32 -7.44 0.90
CA VAL A 24 4.10 -7.44 0.10
C VAL A 24 2.90 -7.56 1.03
N LEU A 25 1.97 -6.62 0.92
CA LEU A 25 0.69 -6.65 1.62
C LEU A 25 -0.43 -6.57 0.58
N ASP A 26 -1.28 -7.60 0.52
CA ASP A 26 -2.46 -7.59 -0.34
C ASP A 26 -3.73 -7.84 0.50
N PRO A 27 -4.65 -6.88 0.59
CA PRO A 27 -5.85 -6.98 1.42
C PRO A 27 -6.79 -8.10 1.01
N VAL A 28 -6.78 -8.52 -0.25
CA VAL A 28 -7.69 -9.54 -0.77
C VAL A 28 -7.05 -10.92 -0.66
N ALA A 29 -5.79 -11.04 -1.05
CA ALA A 29 -5.10 -12.33 -1.10
C ALA A 29 -4.59 -12.80 0.27
N MET A 30 -4.33 -11.91 1.24
CA MET A 30 -3.77 -12.29 2.54
C MET A 30 -4.64 -13.27 3.34
N GLN A 31 -5.96 -13.28 3.12
CA GLN A 31 -6.87 -14.24 3.77
C GLN A 31 -6.59 -15.70 3.38
N HIS A 32 -5.86 -15.91 2.28
CA HIS A 32 -5.47 -17.23 1.76
C HIS A 32 -4.03 -17.61 2.13
N GLY A 33 -3.37 -16.81 2.98
CA GLY A 33 -2.03 -17.11 3.49
C GLY A 33 -0.88 -16.69 2.58
N GLU A 34 0.33 -16.96 3.08
CA GLU A 34 1.59 -16.51 2.49
C GLU A 34 1.86 -17.10 1.09
N GLU A 35 1.54 -18.38 0.90
CA GLU A 35 1.73 -19.09 -0.37
C GLU A 35 0.95 -18.42 -1.51
N ARG A 36 -0.31 -18.08 -1.25
CA ARG A 36 -1.15 -17.39 -2.24
C ARG A 36 -0.63 -16.01 -2.60
N LEU A 37 -0.14 -15.26 -1.61
CA LEU A 37 0.50 -13.96 -1.84
C LEU A 37 1.75 -14.12 -2.72
N ARG A 38 2.57 -15.13 -2.41
CA ARG A 38 3.78 -15.44 -3.17
C ARG A 38 3.47 -15.76 -4.63
N ASP A 39 2.47 -16.59 -4.88
CA ASP A 39 2.05 -16.99 -6.24
C ASP A 39 1.61 -15.80 -7.08
N ILE A 40 0.82 -14.89 -6.50
CA ILE A 40 0.29 -13.72 -7.21
C ILE A 40 1.40 -12.69 -7.47
N HIS A 41 2.24 -12.42 -6.47
CA HIS A 41 3.05 -11.20 -6.45
C HIS A 41 4.52 -11.39 -6.83
N SER A 42 5.06 -12.61 -6.84
CA SER A 42 6.50 -12.84 -7.08
C SER A 42 6.99 -12.23 -8.39
N ASN A 43 6.29 -12.46 -9.50
CA ASN A 43 6.69 -11.90 -10.81
C ASN A 43 6.62 -10.37 -10.82
N VAL A 44 5.54 -9.80 -10.25
CA VAL A 44 5.36 -8.35 -10.18
C VAL A 44 6.47 -7.71 -9.34
N LEU A 45 6.80 -8.30 -8.20
CA LEU A 45 7.85 -7.81 -7.31
C LEU A 45 9.22 -7.87 -7.99
N ILE A 46 9.56 -8.95 -8.71
CA ILE A 46 10.82 -9.06 -9.47
C ILE A 46 10.95 -7.88 -10.45
N ARG A 47 9.89 -7.59 -11.20
CA ARG A 47 9.89 -6.49 -12.18
C ARG A 47 10.00 -5.12 -11.52
N LEU A 48 9.25 -4.90 -10.44
CA LEU A 48 9.30 -3.65 -9.67
C LEU A 48 10.68 -3.44 -9.04
N HIS A 49 11.26 -4.48 -8.46
CA HIS A 49 12.55 -4.42 -7.82
C HIS A 49 13.66 -4.13 -8.83
N ALA A 50 13.67 -4.81 -9.98
CA ALA A 50 14.61 -4.54 -11.05
C ALA A 50 14.49 -3.09 -11.59
N ALA A 51 13.26 -2.60 -11.76
CA ALA A 51 13.02 -1.22 -12.18
C ALA A 51 13.55 -0.21 -11.15
N LEU A 52 13.27 -0.44 -9.86
CA LEU A 52 13.75 0.44 -8.78
C LEU A 52 15.27 0.41 -8.65
N THR A 53 15.90 -0.77 -8.78
CA THR A 53 17.35 -0.91 -8.79
C THR A 53 17.96 -0.10 -9.94
N ARG A 54 17.40 -0.21 -11.15
CA ARG A 54 17.86 0.58 -12.30
C ARG A 54 17.68 2.09 -12.07
N CYS A 55 16.55 2.51 -11.50
CA CYS A 55 16.34 3.91 -11.11
C CYS A 55 17.38 4.37 -10.10
N LYS A 56 17.68 3.54 -9.09
CA LYS A 56 18.68 3.84 -8.08
C LYS A 56 20.07 4.03 -8.72
N GLU A 57 20.49 3.09 -9.56
CA GLU A 57 21.77 3.14 -10.26
C GLU A 57 21.88 4.38 -11.16
N PHE A 58 20.80 4.73 -11.85
CA PHE A 58 20.78 5.88 -12.75
C PHE A 58 20.85 7.23 -12.01
N TYR A 59 20.07 7.40 -10.94
CA TYR A 59 19.95 8.69 -10.26
C TYR A 59 20.92 8.86 -9.08
N PHE A 60 21.46 7.77 -8.52
CA PHE A 60 22.28 7.80 -7.31
C PHE A 60 23.62 7.07 -7.49
N LEU A 61 24.39 7.52 -8.49
CA LEU A 61 25.67 6.93 -8.93
C LEU A 61 26.69 6.64 -7.79
N SER A 62 26.65 7.37 -6.68
CA SER A 62 27.56 7.20 -5.54
C SER A 62 27.09 6.20 -4.47
N LEU A 63 25.83 5.73 -4.53
CA LEU A 63 25.29 4.73 -3.60
C LEU A 63 25.57 3.32 -4.13
N HIS A 64 26.79 2.82 -3.93
CA HIS A 64 27.25 1.52 -4.42
C HIS A 64 26.67 0.30 -3.69
N THR A 65 25.64 0.44 -2.86
CA THR A 65 25.03 -0.72 -2.21
C THR A 65 24.11 -1.44 -3.20
N PRO A 66 24.46 -2.65 -3.68
CA PRO A 66 23.59 -3.40 -4.56
C PRO A 66 22.29 -3.77 -3.81
N MET A 67 21.18 -3.70 -4.52
CA MET A 67 19.88 -4.17 -4.04
C MET A 67 19.66 -5.63 -4.45
N LEU A 68 20.70 -6.46 -4.39
CA LEU A 68 20.64 -7.86 -4.81
C LEU A 68 20.12 -8.74 -3.67
N ASP A 69 19.27 -9.70 -4.00
CA ASP A 69 18.84 -10.80 -3.11
C ASP A 69 18.18 -10.34 -1.80
N TRP A 70 17.50 -9.19 -1.81
CA TRP A 70 16.75 -8.74 -0.65
C TRP A 70 15.63 -9.74 -0.32
N PRO A 71 15.57 -10.30 0.90
CA PRO A 71 14.53 -11.22 1.27
C PRO A 71 13.16 -10.55 1.16
N THR A 72 12.18 -11.32 0.71
CA THR A 72 10.79 -10.87 0.58
C THR A 72 9.94 -11.54 1.64
N GLU A 73 9.17 -10.72 2.36
CA GLU A 73 8.10 -11.19 3.23
C GLU A 73 6.73 -10.88 2.65
N PHE A 74 5.89 -11.92 2.59
CA PHE A 74 4.50 -11.80 2.24
C PHE A 74 3.69 -11.73 3.53
N VAL A 75 3.24 -10.53 3.87
CA VAL A 75 2.75 -10.25 5.21
C VAL A 75 1.27 -10.64 5.31
N VAL A 76 0.97 -11.54 6.23
CA VAL A 76 -0.40 -11.92 6.60
C VAL A 76 -0.69 -11.35 7.98
N VAL A 77 -1.74 -10.54 8.07
CA VAL A 77 -2.21 -9.97 9.34
C VAL A 77 -3.66 -10.37 9.55
N GLU A 78 -3.94 -11.05 10.66
CA GLU A 78 -5.28 -11.49 11.01
C GLU A 78 -6.24 -10.29 11.12
N GLY A 79 -7.43 -10.43 10.55
CA GLY A 79 -8.45 -9.37 10.54
C GLY A 79 -8.13 -8.16 9.65
N ALA A 80 -6.96 -8.12 8.99
CA ALA A 80 -6.60 -7.00 8.12
C ALA A 80 -7.15 -7.15 6.69
N HIS A 81 -7.72 -8.29 6.31
CA HIS A 81 -8.21 -8.53 4.96
C HIS A 81 -9.44 -7.66 4.61
N GLY A 82 -9.69 -7.51 3.31
CA GLY A 82 -10.75 -6.69 2.77
C GLY A 82 -11.27 -7.18 1.42
N TYR A 83 -12.43 -6.64 1.03
CA TYR A 83 -13.00 -6.93 -0.28
C TYR A 83 -12.26 -6.19 -1.40
N CYS A 84 -12.24 -6.79 -2.58
CA CYS A 84 -11.60 -6.25 -3.78
C CYS A 84 -12.05 -4.81 -4.11
N SER A 85 -13.35 -4.51 -3.94
CA SER A 85 -13.94 -3.19 -4.16
C SER A 85 -13.34 -2.08 -3.28
N ASN A 86 -12.83 -2.44 -2.10
CA ASN A 86 -12.22 -1.51 -1.14
C ASN A 86 -10.70 -1.65 -1.08
N SER A 87 -10.10 -2.52 -1.90
CA SER A 87 -8.67 -2.84 -1.83
C SER A 87 -7.78 -1.60 -1.84
N GLY A 88 -8.10 -0.59 -2.66
CA GLY A 88 -7.34 0.67 -2.69
C GLY A 88 -7.34 1.42 -1.35
N LEU A 89 -8.47 1.44 -0.65
CA LEU A 89 -8.56 2.05 0.68
C LEU A 89 -7.72 1.31 1.71
N TYR A 90 -7.77 -0.03 1.68
CA TYR A 90 -6.92 -0.86 2.54
C TYR A 90 -5.44 -0.65 2.24
N THR A 91 -5.04 -0.63 0.97
CA THR A 91 -3.65 -0.37 0.56
C THR A 91 -3.15 0.98 1.07
N MET A 92 -3.95 2.04 0.98
CA MET A 92 -3.61 3.34 1.56
C MET A 92 -3.51 3.29 3.08
N PHE A 93 -4.44 2.61 3.74
CA PHE A 93 -4.39 2.41 5.18
C PHE A 93 -3.15 1.63 5.62
N TYR A 94 -2.76 0.58 4.88
CA TYR A 94 -1.54 -0.18 5.13
C TYR A 94 -0.30 0.70 4.98
N ALA A 95 -0.21 1.50 3.90
CA ALA A 95 0.93 2.38 3.66
C ALA A 95 1.14 3.38 4.81
N ARG A 96 0.07 3.78 5.49
CA ARG A 96 0.11 4.68 6.64
C ARG A 96 0.47 3.97 7.95
N ASN A 97 0.09 2.71 8.13
CA ASN A 97 0.14 2.03 9.44
C ASN A 97 1.13 0.86 9.49
N PHE A 98 1.83 0.56 8.39
CA PHE A 98 2.89 -0.45 8.35
C PHE A 98 4.16 0.08 9.02
N ASP A 99 4.69 -0.65 10.01
CA ASP A 99 5.85 -0.24 10.80
C ASP A 99 7.19 -0.84 10.32
N GLY A 100 7.17 -1.60 9.22
CA GLY A 100 8.33 -2.35 8.75
C GLY A 100 8.32 -3.82 9.16
N THR A 101 7.32 -4.28 9.91
CA THR A 101 7.11 -5.71 10.23
C THR A 101 5.64 -6.09 10.10
N THR A 102 4.73 -5.29 10.65
CA THR A 102 3.29 -5.56 10.68
C THR A 102 2.47 -4.27 10.57
N LEU A 103 1.15 -4.41 10.63
CA LEU A 103 0.23 -3.28 10.73
C LEU A 103 0.03 -2.91 12.20
N THR A 104 0.34 -1.67 12.55
CA THR A 104 0.15 -1.13 13.91
C THR A 104 -1.32 -0.96 14.29
N ARG A 105 -2.22 -0.97 13.30
CA ARG A 105 -3.66 -0.80 13.46
C ARG A 105 -4.40 -1.63 12.42
N LEU A 106 -5.61 -2.06 12.76
CA LEU A 106 -6.55 -2.65 11.81
C LEU A 106 -7.51 -1.58 11.28
N LEU A 107 -8.00 -1.76 10.05
CA LEU A 107 -8.99 -0.87 9.48
C LEU A 107 -10.34 -1.12 10.18
N THR A 108 -10.88 -0.08 10.81
CA THR A 108 -12.21 -0.10 11.45
C THR A 108 -13.16 0.76 10.62
N PRO A 109 -14.48 0.63 10.79
CA PRO A 109 -15.43 1.52 10.10
C PRO A 109 -15.16 3.00 10.39
N GLU A 110 -14.71 3.34 11.59
CA GLU A 110 -14.34 4.71 11.96
C GLU A 110 -13.06 5.18 11.25
N SER A 111 -11.98 4.39 11.29
CA SER A 111 -10.73 4.78 10.63
C SER A 111 -10.86 4.81 9.11
N CYS A 112 -11.71 3.96 8.55
CA CYS A 112 -12.15 3.99 7.15
C CYS A 112 -12.83 5.33 6.79
N ARG A 113 -13.84 5.75 7.55
CA ARG A 113 -14.51 7.05 7.34
C ARG A 113 -13.54 8.21 7.47
N ASN A 114 -12.66 8.19 8.45
CA ASN A 114 -11.66 9.23 8.67
C ASN A 114 -10.66 9.32 7.51
N LEU A 115 -10.22 8.17 6.98
CA LEU A 115 -9.32 8.11 5.83
C LEU A 115 -10.01 8.65 4.57
N LEU A 116 -11.26 8.25 4.30
CA LEU A 116 -12.05 8.78 3.19
C LEU A 116 -12.27 10.29 3.31
N TYR A 117 -12.63 10.77 4.50
CA TYR A 117 -12.79 12.19 4.75
C TYR A 117 -11.50 12.97 4.46
N GLN A 118 -10.35 12.47 4.92
CA GLN A 118 -9.06 13.11 4.65
C GLN A 118 -8.74 13.14 3.16
N LEU A 119 -9.01 12.06 2.43
CA LEU A 119 -8.80 12.02 0.97
C LEU A 119 -9.69 13.03 0.24
N LEU A 120 -10.99 13.04 0.57
CA LEU A 120 -11.96 13.93 -0.08
C LEU A 120 -11.68 15.40 0.21
N THR A 121 -11.16 15.71 1.40
CA THR A 121 -10.83 17.07 1.83
C THR A 121 -9.38 17.47 1.58
N THR A 122 -8.59 16.62 0.91
CA THR A 122 -7.19 16.94 0.59
C THR A 122 -7.13 18.16 -0.33
N SER A 123 -6.27 19.13 0.01
CA SER A 123 -6.09 20.34 -0.81
C SER A 123 -5.69 19.98 -2.25
N GLY A 124 -6.35 20.60 -3.23
CA GLY A 124 -6.15 20.29 -4.64
C GLY A 124 -6.88 19.03 -5.13
N ASN A 125 -7.62 18.33 -4.27
CA ASN A 125 -8.52 17.29 -4.73
C ASN A 125 -9.66 17.92 -5.55
N MET A 126 -9.69 17.59 -6.84
CA MET A 126 -10.71 18.06 -7.78
C MET A 126 -11.93 17.13 -7.83
N GLY A 127 -11.92 16.03 -7.06
CA GLY A 127 -13.05 15.12 -6.94
C GLY A 127 -14.23 15.79 -6.25
N LEU A 128 -15.44 15.56 -6.77
CA LEU A 128 -16.67 16.05 -6.15
C LEU A 128 -16.89 15.30 -4.83
N PRO A 129 -16.85 15.98 -3.68
CA PRO A 129 -17.19 15.32 -2.43
C PRO A 129 -18.69 14.99 -2.42
N PRO A 130 -19.11 13.92 -1.71
CA PRO A 130 -20.52 13.68 -1.42
C PRO A 130 -21.17 14.93 -0.81
N GLU A 131 -22.45 15.19 -1.11
CA GLU A 131 -23.16 16.40 -0.66
C GLU A 131 -23.00 16.74 0.83
N PRO A 132 -23.05 15.79 1.79
CA PRO A 132 -22.87 16.12 3.19
C PRO A 132 -21.48 16.71 3.49
N ILE A 133 -20.43 16.20 2.82
CA ILE A 133 -19.07 16.71 2.96
C ILE A 133 -18.93 18.05 2.24
N ALA A 134 -19.54 18.20 1.06
CA ALA A 134 -19.56 19.46 0.33
C ALA A 134 -20.15 20.60 1.18
N LYS A 135 -21.29 20.34 1.85
CA LYS A 135 -21.95 21.29 2.76
C LYS A 135 -21.09 21.64 3.98
N ALA A 136 -20.45 20.64 4.59
CA ALA A 136 -19.55 20.85 5.72
C ALA A 136 -18.33 21.72 5.33
N LEU A 137 -17.83 21.56 4.10
CA LEU A 137 -16.70 22.35 3.58
C LEU A 137 -17.09 23.77 3.16
N SER A 138 -18.32 23.99 2.68
CA SER A 138 -18.79 25.30 2.23
C SER A 138 -19.23 26.24 3.37
N GLY A 139 -19.28 25.74 4.62
CA GLY A 139 -19.68 26.54 5.79
C GLY A 139 -21.15 26.97 5.80
N THR A 140 -21.98 26.38 4.94
CA THR A 140 -23.42 26.62 4.85
C THR A 140 -24.16 25.52 5.60
N ASN A 141 -24.60 25.82 6.83
CA ASN A 141 -25.53 24.97 7.58
C ASN A 141 -26.94 25.01 6.99
#